data_AF-A0A2V8XX14-F1
#
_entry.id   AF-A0A2V8XX14-F1
#
_cell.length_a   1.000
_cell.length_b   1.000
_cell.length_c   1.000
_cell.angle_alpha   90.00
_cell.angle_beta   90.00
_cell.angle_gamma   90.00
#
_symmetry.space_group_name_H-M   'P 1'
#
loop_
_entity.id
_entity.type
_entity.pdbx_description
1 polymer ?
#
loop_
_entity_poly.entity_id
_entity_poly.type
_entity_poly.pdbx_seq_one_letter_code
_entity_poly.pdbx_strand_id
1 'polypeptide(L)'
;PCVGIHSLPPSSAALLRPGKHTVSKYWDFDPGKRIRYRTDAEYEEHFRALFTQAVERKLRSDAPVLSELSGGRDSSSIVCMADVAIARSQAECPRLDTISYFDDSEPNWNERPYFEKVEKKRGRPGWHIDVNAPEPKQSFEPRQPSSQSLGKRFVATPGYDGRTSPHVAKCLAAQGNRVLLSGIAGDEVMGGVPTPAPELEDLLARARFREFAHQLKLWALELRKPWIHLFWEAARDFLPLALVGVPEHCRPAPWLQPSFVKRYRAALMGYPSRTKLFGPLPTFQACIATLNVLQKQLARTALPFAPTYERRYPFLDRDLLEFLFAIPREQLVRPHQRRSLMRRALAGIVPEEILNRKTKGFVSRRPMVAVSQDSADLTESAQDMLSVSLGIVDSQRLLDTLQKARRGEEIQTVTVRSTMCIEGWLKDLFALGCIDSGSAVNPLVPLGEPVRS
;
A
#
# COMPACT_ATOMS: atom_id res chain seq x y z
N PRO A 1 22.74 1.68 -4.94
CA PRO A 1 23.36 2.22 -3.71
C PRO A 1 24.10 1.15 -2.88
N CYS A 2 23.75 -0.13 -2.99
CA CYS A 2 24.45 -1.20 -2.27
C CYS A 2 25.10 -2.17 -3.27
N VAL A 3 26.41 -2.41 -3.13
CA VAL A 3 27.16 -3.41 -3.90
C VAL A 3 27.30 -4.67 -3.05
N GLY A 4 27.02 -5.85 -3.63
CA GLY A 4 27.09 -7.12 -2.90
C GLY A 4 25.97 -7.36 -1.87
N ILE A 5 24.97 -6.49 -1.81
CA ILE A 5 23.80 -6.67 -0.93
C ILE A 5 22.60 -7.13 -1.78
N HIS A 6 22.07 -8.29 -1.42
CA HIS A 6 20.94 -8.91 -2.10
C HIS A 6 19.80 -9.14 -1.11
N SER A 7 18.56 -8.87 -1.52
CA SER A 7 17.37 -9.20 -0.74
C SER A 7 16.91 -10.62 -1.05
N LEU A 8 16.56 -11.40 -0.02
CA LEU A 8 15.95 -12.70 -0.22
C LEU A 8 14.56 -12.51 -0.83
N PRO A 9 14.23 -13.15 -1.97
CA PRO A 9 12.89 -13.06 -2.53
C PRO A 9 11.85 -13.57 -1.54
N PRO A 10 10.62 -13.02 -1.55
CA PRO A 10 9.53 -13.54 -0.74
C PRO A 10 9.29 -15.02 -1.02
N SER A 11 8.75 -15.72 0.00
CA SER A 11 8.40 -17.14 -0.08
C SER A 11 9.58 -18.05 -0.47
N SER A 12 10.80 -17.61 -0.15
CA SER A 12 12.03 -18.33 -0.45
C SER A 12 12.87 -18.54 0.82
N ALA A 13 13.68 -19.58 0.80
CA ALA A 13 14.68 -19.89 1.81
C ALA A 13 16.07 -19.86 1.17
N ALA A 14 17.07 -19.30 1.87
CA ALA A 14 18.47 -19.33 1.45
C ALA A 14 19.27 -20.29 2.33
N LEU A 15 20.01 -21.19 1.69
CA LEU A 15 21.02 -22.01 2.31
C LEU A 15 22.40 -21.45 1.97
N LEU A 16 23.15 -21.05 3.00
CA LEU A 16 24.49 -20.49 2.87
C LEU A 16 25.53 -21.54 3.28
N ARG A 17 26.51 -21.79 2.42
CA ARG A 17 27.69 -22.63 2.66
C ARG A 17 28.95 -21.83 2.30
N PRO A 18 30.14 -22.19 2.83
CA PRO A 18 31.39 -21.55 2.41
C PRO A 18 31.52 -21.56 0.87
N GLY A 19 31.60 -20.38 0.25
CA GLY A 19 31.73 -20.21 -1.20
C GLY A 19 30.48 -20.54 -2.05
N LYS A 20 29.35 -20.95 -1.45
CA LYS A 20 28.13 -21.31 -2.19
C LYS A 20 26.87 -20.87 -1.46
N HIS A 21 25.96 -20.22 -2.17
CA HIS A 21 24.60 -19.99 -1.68
C HIS A 21 23.59 -20.64 -2.62
N THR A 22 22.46 -21.07 -2.09
CA THR A 22 21.35 -21.60 -2.88
C THR A 22 20.06 -21.02 -2.33
N VAL A 23 19.26 -20.42 -3.22
CA VAL A 23 17.94 -19.88 -2.89
C VAL A 23 16.89 -20.81 -3.48
N SER A 24 15.94 -21.25 -2.67
CA SER A 24 14.84 -22.12 -3.10
C SER A 24 13.51 -21.50 -2.68
N LYS A 25 12.52 -21.51 -3.60
CA LYS A 25 11.17 -21.03 -3.31
C LYS A 25 10.39 -22.16 -2.65
N TYR A 26 9.84 -21.92 -1.45
CA TYR A 26 9.09 -22.94 -0.71
C TYR A 26 7.58 -22.85 -0.92
N TRP A 27 7.08 -21.72 -1.44
CA TRP A 27 5.66 -21.54 -1.71
C TRP A 27 5.42 -20.55 -2.84
N ASP A 28 4.41 -20.81 -3.67
CA ASP A 28 3.89 -19.91 -4.70
C ASP A 28 2.38 -20.11 -4.87
N PHE A 29 1.72 -19.13 -5.45
CA PHE A 29 0.33 -19.29 -5.88
C PHE A 29 0.25 -20.25 -7.06
N ASP A 30 -0.72 -21.17 -7.03
CA ASP A 30 -1.01 -22.05 -8.15
C ASP A 30 -1.84 -21.30 -9.23
N PRO A 31 -1.25 -20.98 -10.40
CA PRO A 31 -1.97 -20.31 -11.48
C PRO A 31 -3.06 -21.18 -12.11
N GLY A 32 -3.10 -22.49 -11.84
CA GLY A 32 -4.12 -23.44 -12.30
C GLY A 32 -5.30 -23.62 -11.33
N LYS A 33 -5.15 -23.27 -10.05
CA LYS A 33 -6.19 -23.43 -9.03
C LYS A 33 -7.41 -22.58 -9.35
N ARG A 34 -8.56 -23.22 -9.53
CA ARG A 34 -9.84 -22.54 -9.79
C ARG A 34 -10.90 -23.10 -8.87
N ILE A 35 -11.64 -22.21 -8.23
CA ILE A 35 -12.75 -22.54 -7.33
C ILE A 35 -14.02 -21.99 -7.97
N ARG A 36 -14.96 -22.87 -8.34
CA ARG A 36 -16.25 -22.46 -8.87
C ARG A 36 -17.37 -23.21 -8.16
N TYR A 37 -18.09 -22.51 -7.29
CA TYR A 37 -19.30 -23.00 -6.66
C TYR A 37 -20.54 -22.78 -7.52
N ARG A 38 -21.63 -23.45 -7.16
CA ARG A 38 -22.91 -23.37 -7.88
C ARG A 38 -23.67 -22.10 -7.52
N THR A 39 -23.55 -21.67 -6.27
CA THR A 39 -24.31 -20.55 -5.73
C THR A 39 -23.41 -19.48 -5.13
N ASP A 40 -23.93 -18.24 -5.11
CA ASP A 40 -23.29 -17.09 -4.49
C ASP A 40 -23.08 -17.28 -2.97
N ALA A 41 -23.97 -18.01 -2.30
CA ALA A 41 -23.93 -18.31 -0.87
C ALA A 41 -22.74 -19.20 -0.47
N GLU A 42 -22.36 -20.17 -1.30
CA GLU A 42 -21.18 -21.02 -1.04
C GLU A 42 -19.88 -20.21 -1.05
N TYR A 43 -19.77 -19.21 -1.94
CA TYR A 43 -18.63 -18.29 -1.90
C TYR A 43 -18.62 -17.43 -0.63
N GLU A 44 -19.80 -16.97 -0.19
CA GLU A 44 -19.94 -16.17 1.02
C GLU A 44 -19.52 -16.96 2.27
N GLU A 45 -19.97 -18.22 2.37
CA GLU A 45 -19.62 -19.11 3.48
C GLU A 45 -18.12 -19.40 3.51
N HIS A 46 -17.52 -19.77 2.37
CA HIS A 46 -16.10 -20.05 2.29
C HIS A 46 -15.26 -18.80 2.58
N PHE A 47 -15.66 -17.64 2.04
CA PHE A 47 -15.02 -16.37 2.37
C PHE A 47 -15.10 -16.07 3.87
N ARG A 48 -16.28 -16.24 4.48
CA ARG A 48 -16.47 -15.97 5.91
C ARG A 48 -15.57 -16.89 6.75
N ALA A 49 -15.51 -18.18 6.44
CA ALA A 49 -14.65 -19.12 7.14
C ALA A 49 -13.16 -18.72 7.07
N LEU A 50 -12.65 -18.41 5.87
CA LEU A 50 -11.26 -18.02 5.69
C LEU A 50 -10.96 -16.64 6.29
N PHE A 51 -11.89 -15.69 6.21
CA PHE A 51 -11.71 -14.37 6.79
C PHE A 51 -11.76 -14.41 8.31
N THR A 52 -12.64 -15.22 8.91
CA THR A 52 -12.65 -15.50 10.36
C THR A 52 -11.29 -16.08 10.77
N GLN A 53 -10.82 -17.11 10.08
CA GLN A 53 -9.51 -17.73 10.36
C GLN A 53 -8.34 -16.73 10.22
N ALA A 54 -8.37 -15.90 9.18
CA ALA A 54 -7.36 -14.87 8.96
C ALA A 54 -7.31 -13.87 10.14
N VAL A 55 -8.47 -13.43 10.62
CA VAL A 55 -8.58 -12.52 11.78
C VAL A 55 -8.13 -13.20 13.07
N GLU A 56 -8.58 -14.43 13.34
CA GLU A 56 -8.17 -15.21 14.52
C GLU A 56 -6.65 -15.37 14.60
N ARG A 57 -6.01 -15.77 13.50
CA ARG A 57 -4.54 -15.89 13.41
C ARG A 57 -3.83 -14.58 13.73
N LYS A 58 -4.41 -13.42 13.38
CA LYS A 58 -3.83 -12.11 13.66
C LYS A 58 -4.16 -11.57 15.04
N LEU A 59 -5.21 -12.08 15.70
CA LEU A 59 -5.55 -11.71 17.07
C LEU A 59 -4.61 -12.35 18.11
N ARG A 60 -4.03 -13.52 17.82
CA ARG A 60 -3.18 -14.28 18.75
C ARG A 60 -2.13 -13.42 19.47
N SER A 61 -2.35 -13.11 20.75
CA SER A 61 -1.46 -12.29 21.57
C SER A 61 -1.77 -12.45 23.06
N ASP A 62 -0.74 -12.48 23.89
CA ASP A 62 -0.90 -12.44 25.36
C ASP A 62 -1.25 -11.03 25.89
N ALA A 63 -1.20 -10.02 25.02
CA ALA A 63 -1.52 -8.63 25.32
C ALA A 63 -2.77 -8.19 24.54
N PRO A 64 -3.47 -7.13 25.00
CA PRO A 64 -4.53 -6.50 24.21
C PRO A 64 -4.07 -6.19 22.78
N VAL A 65 -5.01 -6.31 21.84
CA VAL A 65 -4.80 -6.02 20.43
C VAL A 65 -5.47 -4.69 20.09
N LEU A 66 -4.75 -3.80 19.41
CA LEU A 66 -5.29 -2.57 18.84
C LEU A 66 -5.66 -2.79 17.38
N SER A 67 -6.79 -2.28 16.91
CA SER A 67 -7.15 -2.27 15.49
C SER A 67 -7.42 -0.85 15.01
N GLU A 68 -6.90 -0.51 13.84
CA GLU A 68 -7.29 0.72 13.14
C GLU A 68 -8.79 0.62 12.76
N LEU A 69 -9.54 1.71 12.99
CA LEU A 69 -10.97 1.81 12.68
C LEU A 69 -11.28 3.17 12.01
N SER A 70 -11.28 3.18 10.68
CA SER A 70 -11.61 4.35 9.84
C SER A 70 -13.11 4.46 9.49
N GLY A 71 -13.93 3.50 9.93
CA GLY A 71 -15.30 3.37 9.42
C GLY A 71 -15.36 3.06 7.92
N GLY A 72 -14.23 2.71 7.30
CA GLY A 72 -14.16 2.09 5.98
C GLY A 72 -14.56 0.62 6.06
N ARG A 73 -14.85 -0.02 4.92
CA ARG A 73 -15.27 -1.44 4.91
C ARG A 73 -14.21 -2.37 5.49
N ASP A 74 -12.94 -2.15 5.17
CA ASP A 74 -11.86 -3.09 5.48
C ASP A 74 -11.58 -3.12 6.99
N SER A 75 -11.32 -1.95 7.57
CA SER A 75 -11.09 -1.81 9.01
C SER A 75 -12.32 -2.25 9.82
N SER A 76 -13.52 -1.80 9.45
CA SER A 76 -14.76 -2.21 10.12
C SER A 76 -15.02 -3.72 10.00
N SER A 77 -14.70 -4.34 8.86
CA SER A 77 -14.84 -5.79 8.69
C SER A 77 -13.91 -6.58 9.60
N ILE A 78 -12.67 -6.12 9.78
CA ILE A 78 -11.72 -6.73 10.71
C ILE A 78 -12.25 -6.61 12.14
N VAL A 79 -12.65 -5.42 12.57
CA VAL A 79 -13.15 -5.18 13.93
C VAL A 79 -14.40 -6.02 14.22
N CYS A 80 -15.41 -5.97 13.34
CA CYS A 80 -16.63 -6.76 13.55
C CYS A 80 -16.37 -8.27 13.52
N MET A 81 -15.47 -8.76 12.66
CA MET A 81 -15.12 -10.18 12.64
C MET A 81 -14.33 -10.60 13.87
N ALA A 82 -13.45 -9.73 14.36
CA ALA A 82 -12.71 -9.96 15.59
C ALA A 82 -13.64 -10.02 16.81
N ASP A 83 -14.62 -9.12 16.89
CA ASP A 83 -15.65 -9.16 17.95
C ASP A 83 -16.45 -10.49 17.88
N VAL A 84 -16.78 -11.00 16.69
CA VAL A 84 -17.41 -12.31 16.51
C VAL A 84 -16.52 -13.46 17.00
N ALA A 85 -15.23 -13.45 16.63
CA ALA A 85 -14.28 -14.49 17.04
C ALA A 85 -14.05 -14.49 18.58
N ILE A 86 -13.96 -13.31 19.19
CA ILE A 86 -13.85 -13.15 20.64
C ILE A 86 -15.12 -13.65 21.34
N ALA A 87 -16.31 -13.25 20.87
CA ALA A 87 -17.58 -13.67 21.44
C ALA A 87 -17.81 -15.19 21.39
N ARG A 88 -17.21 -15.88 20.42
CA ARG A 88 -17.23 -17.34 20.28
C ARG A 88 -16.12 -18.06 21.04
N SER A 89 -15.29 -17.34 21.80
CA SER A 89 -14.11 -17.86 22.49
C SER A 89 -13.11 -18.57 21.55
N GLN A 90 -13.02 -18.11 20.29
CA GLN A 90 -12.10 -18.63 19.27
C GLN A 90 -10.84 -17.78 19.14
N ALA A 91 -10.82 -16.57 19.71
CA ALA A 91 -9.68 -15.67 19.67
C ALA A 91 -8.76 -15.83 20.89
N GLU A 92 -7.47 -16.07 20.64
CA GLU A 92 -6.42 -16.04 21.65
C GLU A 92 -5.95 -14.59 21.91
N CYS A 93 -6.81 -13.74 22.48
CA CYS A 93 -6.41 -12.40 22.92
C CYS A 93 -7.24 -11.90 24.12
N PRO A 94 -6.66 -11.11 25.05
CA PRO A 94 -7.39 -10.58 26.20
C PRO A 94 -8.58 -9.68 25.82
N ARG A 95 -8.39 -8.80 24.84
CA ARG A 95 -9.42 -7.90 24.30
C ARG A 95 -8.96 -7.24 23.00
N LEU A 96 -9.93 -6.69 22.28
CA LEU A 96 -9.72 -5.82 21.12
C LEU A 96 -10.06 -4.36 21.46
N ASP A 97 -9.10 -3.47 21.28
CA ASP A 97 -9.26 -2.02 21.34
C ASP A 97 -9.23 -1.42 19.93
N THR A 98 -9.83 -0.26 19.72
CA THR A 98 -9.86 0.42 18.41
C THR A 98 -9.24 1.81 18.49
N ILE A 99 -8.61 2.23 17.39
CA ILE A 99 -8.06 3.58 17.22
C ILE A 99 -8.57 4.19 15.92
N SER A 100 -9.10 5.41 16.02
CA SER A 100 -9.77 6.13 14.93
C SER A 100 -9.23 7.55 14.83
N TYR A 101 -9.23 8.11 13.62
CA TYR A 101 -8.82 9.49 13.37
C TYR A 101 -10.00 10.29 12.85
N PHE A 102 -10.14 11.55 13.28
CA PHE A 102 -11.21 12.42 12.81
C PHE A 102 -10.73 13.87 12.64
N ASP A 103 -11.45 14.61 11.80
CA ASP A 103 -11.27 16.03 11.55
C ASP A 103 -12.65 16.69 11.49
N ASP A 104 -13.03 17.44 12.52
CA ASP A 104 -14.34 18.12 12.55
C ASP A 104 -14.37 19.37 11.65
N SER A 105 -13.20 19.90 11.26
CA SER A 105 -13.09 21.05 10.34
C SER A 105 -13.34 20.67 8.89
N GLU A 106 -13.27 19.37 8.57
CA GLU A 106 -13.51 18.84 7.23
C GLU A 106 -14.67 17.82 7.21
N PRO A 107 -15.94 18.25 7.33
CA PRO A 107 -17.09 17.34 7.46
C PRO A 107 -17.23 16.31 6.32
N ASN A 108 -16.82 16.68 5.11
CA ASN A 108 -16.87 15.78 3.94
C ASN A 108 -15.84 14.63 4.02
N TRP A 109 -14.81 14.79 4.86
CA TRP A 109 -13.70 13.86 5.05
C TRP A 109 -13.70 13.22 6.44
N ASN A 110 -14.61 13.66 7.31
CA ASN A 110 -14.72 13.17 8.68
C ASN A 110 -15.24 11.72 8.70
N GLU A 111 -14.43 10.82 9.25
CA GLU A 111 -14.75 9.40 9.37
C GLU A 111 -15.54 9.04 10.62
N ARG A 112 -15.70 9.99 11.57
CA ARG A 112 -16.40 9.81 12.84
C ARG A 112 -17.81 9.23 12.72
N PRO A 113 -18.70 9.75 11.85
CA PRO A 113 -20.05 9.21 11.72
C PRO A 113 -20.10 7.74 11.28
N TYR A 114 -18.99 7.20 10.77
CA TYR A 114 -18.88 5.83 10.29
C TYR A 114 -18.26 4.90 11.32
N PHE A 115 -17.15 5.27 11.96
CA PHE A 115 -16.56 4.41 13.00
C PHE A 115 -17.43 4.33 14.25
N GLU A 116 -18.16 5.40 14.60
CA GLU A 116 -19.10 5.39 15.74
C GLU A 116 -20.23 4.37 15.56
N LYS A 117 -20.62 4.06 14.32
CA LYS A 117 -21.62 3.01 14.06
C LYS A 117 -21.11 1.62 14.43
N VAL A 118 -19.83 1.37 14.19
CA VAL A 118 -19.17 0.12 14.58
C VAL A 118 -19.05 0.06 16.10
N GLU A 119 -18.64 1.17 16.73
CA GLU A 119 -18.52 1.29 18.19
C GLU A 119 -19.86 1.11 18.91
N LYS A 120 -20.94 1.67 18.37
CA LYS A 120 -22.31 1.47 18.86
C LYS A 120 -22.72 0.01 18.76
N LYS A 121 -22.43 -0.66 17.65
CA LYS A 121 -22.77 -2.09 17.46
C LYS A 121 -22.04 -2.99 18.46
N ARG A 122 -20.75 -2.75 18.71
CA ARG A 122 -19.95 -3.53 19.66
C ARG A 122 -20.19 -3.16 21.13
N GLY A 123 -20.89 -2.05 21.39
CA GLY A 123 -21.14 -1.56 22.75
C GLY A 123 -19.88 -1.05 23.47
N ARG A 124 -18.85 -0.67 22.72
CA ARG A 124 -17.55 -0.27 23.29
C ARG A 124 -16.88 0.82 22.44
N PRO A 125 -16.59 2.01 23.02
CA PRO A 125 -15.91 3.08 22.31
C PRO A 125 -14.44 2.74 22.06
N GLY A 126 -13.88 3.36 21.02
CA GLY A 126 -12.46 3.35 20.71
C GLY A 126 -11.73 4.59 21.21
N TRP A 127 -10.44 4.63 20.91
CA TRP A 127 -9.62 5.83 21.07
C TRP A 127 -9.74 6.70 19.83
N HIS A 128 -10.17 7.95 20.00
CA HIS A 128 -10.33 8.90 18.90
C HIS A 128 -9.22 9.95 18.94
N ILE A 129 -8.54 10.13 17.82
CA ILE A 129 -7.49 11.13 17.64
C ILE A 129 -8.02 12.24 16.75
N ASP A 130 -8.11 13.44 17.30
CA ASP A 130 -8.32 14.65 16.51
C ASP A 130 -7.03 14.94 15.73
N VAL A 131 -7.12 14.94 14.40
CA VAL A 131 -5.96 15.18 13.55
C VAL A 131 -5.56 16.66 13.49
N ASN A 132 -6.41 17.57 13.98
CA ASN A 132 -6.13 19.00 14.13
C ASN A 132 -5.66 19.37 15.53
N ALA A 133 -5.80 18.47 16.50
CA ALA A 133 -5.20 18.71 17.80
C ALA A 133 -3.72 19.01 17.55
N PRO A 134 -3.20 20.14 18.06
CA PRO A 134 -1.79 20.42 17.95
C PRO A 134 -1.08 19.21 18.53
N GLU A 135 -0.24 18.54 17.71
CA GLU A 135 0.70 17.59 18.27
C GLU A 135 1.40 18.38 19.38
N PRO A 136 1.47 17.85 20.62
CA PRO A 136 2.16 18.56 21.68
C PRO A 136 3.50 18.95 21.09
N LYS A 137 3.83 20.26 21.12
CA LYS A 137 5.14 20.77 20.70
C LYS A 137 6.18 20.03 21.55
N GLN A 138 6.57 18.83 21.15
CA GLN A 138 7.94 18.44 21.24
C GLN A 138 8.59 19.44 20.32
N SER A 139 9.14 20.44 20.97
CA SER A 139 9.92 21.50 20.39
C SER A 139 10.53 21.04 19.06
N PHE A 140 10.23 21.76 17.99
CA PHE A 140 11.28 22.15 17.07
C PHE A 140 12.28 23.01 17.87
N GLU A 141 12.91 22.40 18.87
CA GLU A 141 14.28 22.74 19.14
C GLU A 141 14.96 22.40 17.81
N PRO A 142 15.74 23.31 17.23
CA PRO A 142 16.76 22.86 16.31
C PRO A 142 17.45 21.76 17.08
N ARG A 143 17.32 20.49 16.63
CA ARG A 143 18.00 19.38 17.28
C ARG A 143 19.45 19.80 17.28
N GLN A 144 19.92 20.28 18.43
CA GLN A 144 21.30 20.16 18.76
C GLN A 144 21.63 18.69 18.49
N PRO A 145 22.78 18.39 17.88
CA PRO A 145 23.29 17.04 17.86
C PRO A 145 23.67 16.67 19.31
N SER A 146 22.67 16.53 20.18
CA SER A 146 22.85 15.95 21.50
C SER A 146 22.91 14.44 21.28
N SER A 147 24.16 14.02 21.24
CA SER A 147 24.72 12.72 20.96
C SER A 147 24.28 11.59 21.91
N GLN A 148 23.11 11.65 22.56
CA GLN A 148 22.83 10.78 23.72
C GLN A 148 21.43 10.13 23.83
N SER A 149 20.54 10.19 22.82
CA SER A 149 19.37 9.26 22.81
C SER A 149 18.97 8.67 21.46
N LEU A 150 19.65 9.03 20.37
CA LEU A 150 19.60 8.31 19.10
C LEU A 150 20.74 7.29 19.06
N GLY A 151 20.50 6.10 19.59
CA GLY A 151 21.31 4.95 19.23
C GLY A 151 21.24 4.74 17.71
N LYS A 152 22.27 5.19 16.98
CA LYS A 152 22.81 4.63 15.73
C LYS A 152 21.92 3.57 15.05
N ARG A 153 20.85 3.96 14.35
CA ARG A 153 20.05 2.99 13.57
C ARG A 153 20.23 3.22 12.08
N PHE A 154 20.80 2.22 11.43
CA PHE A 154 20.85 2.10 9.98
C PHE A 154 19.44 1.86 9.44
N VAL A 155 18.89 2.82 8.72
CA VAL A 155 17.67 2.65 7.93
C VAL A 155 18.10 2.07 6.58
N ALA A 156 17.84 0.78 6.36
CA ALA A 156 18.38 0.07 5.20
C ALA A 156 17.80 0.54 3.85
N THR A 157 16.63 1.16 3.85
CA THR A 157 15.95 1.64 2.64
C THR A 157 15.34 3.02 2.87
N PRO A 158 15.40 3.93 1.87
CA PRO A 158 14.70 5.21 1.94
C PRO A 158 13.21 5.02 2.25
N GLY A 159 12.69 5.70 3.26
CA GLY A 159 11.32 5.51 3.71
C GLY A 159 11.03 6.15 5.05
N TYR A 160 9.89 5.77 5.63
CA TYR A 160 9.54 6.18 6.98
C TYR A 160 10.48 5.52 7.99
N ASP A 161 11.04 6.30 8.91
CA ASP A 161 12.07 5.86 9.87
C ASP A 161 11.54 4.96 11.00
N GLY A 162 10.26 4.61 10.96
CA GLY A 162 9.62 3.73 11.93
C GLY A 162 9.27 4.44 13.23
N ARG A 163 9.37 5.77 13.30
CA ARG A 163 8.76 6.53 14.39
C ARG A 163 7.27 6.22 14.44
N THR A 164 6.68 6.24 15.62
CA THR A 164 5.23 6.10 15.75
C THR A 164 4.67 7.47 16.06
N SER A 165 3.53 7.85 15.47
CA SER A 165 2.87 9.10 15.83
C SER A 165 2.71 9.16 17.35
N PRO A 166 3.01 10.29 18.01
CA PRO A 166 2.90 10.42 19.46
C PRO A 166 1.55 9.99 20.00
N HIS A 167 0.47 10.24 19.25
CA HIS A 167 -0.89 9.84 19.61
C HIS A 167 -1.07 8.31 19.61
N VAL A 168 -0.55 7.63 18.60
CA VAL A 168 -0.58 6.16 18.52
C VAL A 168 0.30 5.55 19.59
N ALA A 169 1.49 6.11 19.82
CA ALA A 169 2.41 5.68 20.88
C ALA A 169 1.74 5.77 22.26
N LYS A 170 1.06 6.89 22.54
CA LYS A 170 0.29 7.09 23.78
C LYS A 170 -0.85 6.07 23.91
N CYS A 171 -1.60 5.82 22.85
CA CYS A 171 -2.69 4.84 22.85
C CYS A 171 -2.17 3.41 23.14
N LEU A 172 -1.11 3.00 22.45
CA LEU A 172 -0.47 1.69 22.65
C LEU A 172 0.01 1.53 24.10
N ALA A 173 0.72 2.54 24.62
CA ALA A 173 1.24 2.53 25.99
C ALA A 173 0.12 2.51 27.05
N ALA A 174 -0.91 3.34 26.89
CA ALA A 174 -2.01 3.46 27.86
C ALA A 174 -2.84 2.18 27.99
N GLN A 175 -2.95 1.40 26.91
CA GLN A 175 -3.75 0.18 26.87
C GLN A 175 -2.93 -1.10 27.01
N GLY A 176 -1.59 -1.01 27.00
CA GLY A 176 -0.71 -2.18 26.99
C GLY A 176 -0.78 -2.98 25.68
N ASN A 177 -1.25 -2.36 24.59
CA ASN A 177 -1.39 -3.03 23.30
C ASN A 177 0.00 -3.30 22.68
N ARG A 178 0.20 -4.52 22.18
CA ARG A 178 1.46 -4.91 21.50
C ARG A 178 1.27 -5.29 20.02
N VAL A 179 0.03 -5.40 19.58
CA VAL A 179 -0.33 -5.73 18.20
C VAL A 179 -1.22 -4.62 17.65
N LEU A 180 -0.97 -4.21 16.41
CA LEU A 180 -1.81 -3.29 15.64
C LEU A 180 -2.34 -4.01 14.39
N LEU A 181 -3.65 -4.22 14.30
CA LEU A 181 -4.31 -4.70 13.09
C LEU A 181 -4.56 -3.53 12.14
N SER A 182 -4.24 -3.74 10.86
CA SER A 182 -4.47 -2.78 9.80
C SER A 182 -5.32 -3.37 8.67
N GLY A 183 -6.18 -2.53 8.08
CA GLY A 183 -7.00 -2.86 6.92
C GLY A 183 -6.28 -2.78 5.57
N ILE A 184 -4.95 -2.55 5.56
CA ILE A 184 -4.14 -2.55 4.34
C ILE A 184 -4.34 -3.85 3.55
N ALA A 185 -4.27 -3.75 2.22
CA ALA A 185 -4.56 -4.79 1.23
C ALA A 185 -6.06 -5.09 1.01
N GLY A 186 -6.96 -4.68 1.91
CA GLY A 186 -8.39 -4.94 1.76
C GLY A 186 -8.99 -4.33 0.49
N ASP A 187 -8.60 -3.11 0.14
CA ASP A 187 -9.04 -2.43 -1.09
C ASP A 187 -8.53 -3.20 -2.33
N GLU A 188 -7.29 -3.65 -2.29
CA GLU A 188 -6.55 -4.26 -3.39
C GLU A 188 -7.04 -5.67 -3.73
N VAL A 189 -7.26 -6.51 -2.71
CA VAL A 189 -7.56 -7.94 -2.90
C VAL A 189 -9.06 -8.23 -3.01
N MET A 190 -9.90 -7.32 -2.50
CA MET A 190 -11.35 -7.48 -2.52
C MET A 190 -12.03 -6.79 -3.72
N GLY A 191 -11.26 -6.24 -4.66
CA GLY A 191 -11.83 -5.53 -5.81
C GLY A 191 -12.39 -4.15 -5.44
N GLY A 192 -11.63 -3.39 -4.65
CA GLY A 192 -11.99 -2.04 -4.21
C GLY A 192 -11.92 -0.99 -5.32
N VAL A 193 -11.09 -1.20 -6.34
CA VAL A 193 -11.10 -0.41 -7.57
C VAL A 193 -11.90 -1.19 -8.63
N PRO A 194 -13.07 -0.69 -9.07
CA PRO A 194 -13.93 -1.40 -10.01
C PRO A 194 -13.43 -1.25 -11.45
N THR A 195 -12.29 -1.85 -11.77
CA THR A 195 -11.79 -1.93 -13.15
C THR A 195 -12.33 -3.20 -13.83
N PRO A 196 -12.81 -3.13 -15.08
CA PRO A 196 -13.15 -4.33 -15.84
C PRO A 196 -11.96 -4.96 -16.56
N ALA A 197 -10.83 -4.25 -16.67
CA ALA A 197 -9.73 -4.62 -17.57
C ALA A 197 -9.26 -6.08 -17.42
N PRO A 198 -8.95 -6.59 -16.21
CA PRO A 198 -8.45 -7.96 -16.09
C PRO A 198 -9.46 -9.04 -16.50
N GLU A 199 -10.77 -8.78 -16.30
CA GLU A 199 -11.83 -9.70 -16.72
C GLU A 199 -12.02 -9.68 -18.24
N LEU A 200 -12.00 -8.50 -18.84
CA LEU A 200 -12.07 -8.32 -20.28
C LEU A 200 -10.85 -8.92 -20.99
N GLU A 201 -9.67 -8.77 -20.41
CA GLU A 201 -8.42 -9.39 -20.87
C GLU A 201 -8.50 -10.92 -20.81
N ASP A 202 -9.05 -11.50 -19.75
CA ASP A 202 -9.28 -12.96 -19.65
C ASP A 202 -10.16 -13.47 -20.82
N LEU A 203 -11.22 -12.74 -21.16
CA LEU A 203 -12.13 -13.10 -22.25
C LEU A 203 -11.45 -12.97 -23.62
N LEU A 204 -10.62 -11.95 -23.83
CA LEU A 204 -9.80 -11.79 -25.03
C LEU A 204 -8.76 -12.91 -25.16
N ALA A 205 -8.01 -13.19 -24.09
CA ALA A 205 -6.99 -14.24 -24.06
C ALA A 205 -7.58 -15.64 -24.33
N ARG A 206 -8.86 -15.86 -24.00
CA ARG A 206 -9.59 -17.11 -24.23
C ARG A 206 -10.43 -17.12 -25.51
N ALA A 207 -10.36 -16.08 -26.34
CA ALA A 207 -11.16 -15.93 -27.56
C ALA A 207 -12.70 -16.03 -27.34
N ARG A 208 -13.20 -15.59 -26.17
CA ARG A 208 -14.63 -15.61 -25.82
C ARG A 208 -15.34 -14.32 -26.25
N PHE A 209 -15.40 -14.06 -27.55
CA PHE A 209 -15.84 -12.77 -28.09
C PHE A 209 -17.30 -12.38 -27.77
N ARG A 210 -18.21 -13.36 -27.67
CA ARG A 210 -19.62 -13.10 -27.31
C ARG A 210 -19.76 -12.60 -25.87
N GLU A 211 -19.13 -13.30 -24.93
CA GLU A 211 -19.07 -12.91 -23.52
C GLU A 211 -18.34 -11.57 -23.36
N PHE A 212 -17.24 -11.37 -24.10
CA PHE A 212 -16.49 -10.12 -24.12
C PHE A 212 -17.36 -8.94 -24.54
N ALA A 213 -18.06 -9.03 -25.68
CA ALA A 213 -18.91 -7.95 -26.17
C ALA A 213 -20.06 -7.62 -25.18
N HIS A 214 -20.61 -8.65 -24.53
CA HIS A 214 -21.64 -8.48 -23.50
C HIS A 214 -21.10 -7.75 -22.27
N GLN A 215 -19.99 -8.23 -21.68
CA GLN A 215 -19.38 -7.60 -20.50
C GLN A 215 -18.88 -6.18 -20.80
N LEU A 216 -18.29 -5.98 -21.97
CA LEU A 216 -17.84 -4.67 -22.42
C LEU A 216 -18.99 -3.65 -22.46
N LYS A 217 -20.17 -4.07 -22.95
CA LYS A 217 -21.36 -3.21 -22.98
C LYS A 217 -21.88 -2.90 -21.57
N LEU A 218 -21.95 -3.89 -20.68
CA LEU A 218 -22.38 -3.68 -19.29
C LEU A 218 -21.46 -2.70 -18.56
N TRP A 219 -20.15 -2.89 -18.68
CA TRP A 219 -19.16 -2.02 -18.06
C TRP A 219 -19.09 -0.63 -18.70
N ALA A 220 -19.32 -0.50 -20.01
CA ALA A 220 -19.42 0.79 -20.69
C ALA A 220 -20.59 1.62 -20.15
N LEU A 221 -21.75 0.99 -19.94
CA LEU A 221 -22.93 1.63 -19.36
C LEU A 221 -22.68 2.07 -17.91
N GLU A 222 -22.07 1.20 -17.10
CA GLU A 222 -21.79 1.53 -15.69
C GLU A 222 -20.76 2.66 -15.55
N LEU A 223 -19.64 2.57 -16.26
CA LEU A 223 -18.58 3.57 -16.18
C LEU A 223 -18.94 4.86 -16.94
N ARG A 224 -20.07 4.88 -17.66
CA ARG A 224 -20.46 5.97 -18.59
C ARG A 224 -19.34 6.31 -19.56
N LYS A 225 -18.60 5.29 -19.99
CA LYS A 225 -17.48 5.38 -20.94
C LYS A 225 -17.88 4.74 -22.26
N PRO A 226 -17.47 5.28 -23.42
CA PRO A 226 -17.70 4.60 -24.69
C PRO A 226 -16.97 3.25 -24.71
N TRP A 227 -17.62 2.21 -25.25
CA TRP A 227 -17.08 0.85 -25.27
C TRP A 227 -15.70 0.75 -25.95
N ILE A 228 -15.42 1.61 -26.94
CA ILE A 228 -14.14 1.65 -27.66
C ILE A 228 -12.98 2.01 -26.71
N HIS A 229 -13.21 2.87 -25.71
CA HIS A 229 -12.18 3.21 -24.72
C HIS A 229 -11.87 2.02 -23.82
N LEU A 230 -12.91 1.32 -23.33
CA LEU A 230 -12.73 0.11 -22.52
C LEU A 230 -12.10 -1.03 -23.31
N PHE A 231 -12.42 -1.14 -24.61
CA PHE A 231 -11.77 -2.09 -25.51
C PHE A 231 -10.28 -1.80 -25.61
N TRP A 232 -9.90 -0.54 -25.87
CA TRP A 232 -8.49 -0.15 -25.96
C TRP A 232 -7.77 -0.27 -24.62
N GLU A 233 -8.41 0.04 -23.50
CA GLU A 233 -7.86 -0.19 -22.15
C GLU A 233 -7.53 -1.68 -21.94
N ALA A 234 -8.42 -2.61 -22.31
CA ALA A 234 -8.17 -4.05 -22.19
C ALA A 234 -7.16 -4.59 -23.23
N ALA A 235 -7.16 -4.05 -24.46
CA ALA A 235 -6.27 -4.50 -25.53
C ALA A 235 -4.83 -3.97 -25.36
N ARG A 236 -4.65 -2.80 -24.70
CA ARG A 236 -3.37 -2.12 -24.54
C ARG A 236 -2.30 -3.00 -23.90
N ASP A 237 -2.68 -3.81 -22.91
CA ASP A 237 -1.72 -4.60 -22.13
C ASP A 237 -1.18 -5.83 -22.88
N PHE A 238 -1.78 -6.16 -24.02
CA PHE A 238 -1.26 -7.14 -24.98
C PHE A 238 -0.29 -6.52 -26.00
N LEU A 239 -0.28 -5.19 -26.15
CA LEU A 239 0.52 -4.50 -27.16
C LEU A 239 1.90 -4.08 -26.63
N PRO A 240 2.95 -4.06 -27.49
CA PRO A 240 4.24 -3.51 -27.12
C PRO A 240 4.17 -2.05 -26.66
N LEU A 241 4.91 -1.70 -25.60
CA LEU A 241 5.03 -0.33 -25.07
C LEU A 241 5.43 0.72 -26.13
N ALA A 242 6.09 0.30 -27.22
CA ALA A 242 6.43 1.18 -28.34
C ALA A 242 5.19 1.72 -29.08
N LEU A 243 4.10 0.95 -29.12
CA LEU A 243 2.86 1.32 -29.82
C LEU A 243 1.90 2.09 -28.91
N VAL A 244 1.87 1.76 -27.62
CA VAL A 244 0.89 2.31 -26.67
C VAL A 244 1.46 3.37 -25.73
N GLY A 245 2.77 3.60 -25.78
CA GLY A 245 3.46 4.53 -24.89
C GLY A 245 3.50 4.08 -23.43
N VAL A 246 4.35 4.76 -22.64
CA VAL A 246 4.53 4.47 -21.22
C VAL A 246 3.31 4.99 -20.42
N PRO A 247 2.65 4.12 -19.62
CA PRO A 247 1.58 4.54 -18.72
C PRO A 247 2.03 5.66 -17.78
N GLU A 248 1.13 6.58 -17.45
CA GLU A 248 1.47 7.76 -16.65
C GLU A 248 2.06 7.42 -15.28
N HIS A 249 1.52 6.39 -14.60
CA HIS A 249 2.01 5.91 -13.32
C HIS A 249 3.43 5.28 -13.37
N CYS A 250 3.92 4.92 -14.56
CA CYS A 250 5.29 4.44 -14.78
C CYS A 250 6.26 5.59 -15.14
N ARG A 251 5.76 6.82 -15.34
CA ARG A 251 6.62 7.94 -15.69
C ARG A 251 7.40 8.38 -14.45
N PRO A 252 8.73 8.57 -14.57
CA PRO A 252 9.54 9.07 -13.48
C PRO A 252 9.11 10.50 -13.10
N ALA A 253 9.39 10.89 -11.86
CA ALA A 253 9.08 12.23 -11.39
C ALA A 253 9.74 13.29 -12.29
N PRO A 254 9.03 14.38 -12.64
CA PRO A 254 9.52 15.37 -13.61
C PRO A 254 10.76 16.14 -13.14
N TRP A 255 11.00 16.20 -11.82
CA TRP A 255 12.15 16.84 -11.18
C TRP A 255 13.36 15.93 -11.00
N LEU A 256 13.33 14.68 -11.48
CA LEU A 256 14.54 13.85 -11.51
C LEU A 256 15.47 14.31 -12.64
N GLN A 257 16.77 14.28 -12.39
CA GLN A 257 17.78 14.62 -13.38
C GLN A 257 17.70 13.69 -14.61
N PRO A 258 17.69 14.21 -15.86
CA PRO A 258 17.59 13.37 -17.05
C PRO A 258 18.68 12.30 -17.18
N SER A 259 19.91 12.62 -16.75
CA SER A 259 21.04 11.68 -16.73
C SER A 259 20.81 10.54 -15.75
N PHE A 260 20.29 10.83 -14.56
CA PHE A 260 19.89 9.85 -13.55
C PHE A 260 18.76 8.95 -14.07
N VAL A 261 17.72 9.55 -14.67
CA VAL A 261 16.60 8.80 -15.27
C VAL A 261 17.08 7.88 -16.39
N LYS A 262 17.97 8.35 -17.26
CA LYS A 262 18.54 7.53 -18.35
C LYS A 262 19.31 6.34 -17.80
N ARG A 263 20.14 6.55 -16.77
CA ARG A 263 20.96 5.50 -16.14
C ARG A 263 20.13 4.45 -15.41
N TYR A 264 19.09 4.88 -14.70
CA TYR A 264 18.28 4.01 -13.83
C TYR A 264 16.87 3.75 -14.38
N ARG A 265 16.66 3.92 -15.69
CA ARG A 265 15.35 3.81 -16.35
C ARG A 265 14.62 2.52 -16.01
N ALA A 266 15.33 1.38 -16.05
CA ALA A 266 14.73 0.08 -15.75
C ALA A 266 14.22 -0.03 -14.30
N ALA A 267 14.90 0.60 -13.35
CA ALA A 267 14.47 0.60 -11.94
C ALA A 267 13.30 1.58 -11.72
N LEU A 268 13.33 2.75 -12.36
CA LEU A 268 12.32 3.80 -12.22
C LEU A 268 11.00 3.48 -12.91
N MET A 269 11.05 2.78 -14.04
CA MET A 269 9.87 2.32 -14.78
C MET A 269 9.09 1.20 -14.07
N GLY A 270 9.64 0.67 -12.95
CA GLY A 270 9.12 -0.51 -12.27
C GLY A 270 9.41 -1.80 -13.06
N TYR A 271 8.81 -2.92 -12.63
CA TYR A 271 8.86 -4.15 -13.42
C TYR A 271 7.79 -4.05 -14.50
N PRO A 272 8.12 -4.27 -15.78
CA PRO A 272 7.13 -4.26 -16.85
C PRO A 272 6.13 -5.41 -16.61
N SER A 273 4.91 -5.08 -16.18
CA SER A 273 3.78 -6.00 -16.21
C SER A 273 3.16 -5.94 -17.59
N ARG A 274 3.68 -6.71 -18.54
CA ARG A 274 2.93 -7.04 -19.75
C ARG A 274 2.08 -8.25 -19.47
N THR A 275 0.85 -8.23 -19.96
CA THR A 275 -0.01 -9.40 -19.92
C THR A 275 0.61 -10.47 -20.83
N LYS A 276 1.09 -11.55 -20.22
CA LYS A 276 1.63 -12.69 -20.97
C LYS A 276 0.46 -13.43 -21.60
N LEU A 277 0.42 -13.45 -22.93
CA LEU A 277 -0.63 -14.16 -23.68
C LEU A 277 -0.55 -15.68 -23.46
N PHE A 278 0.67 -16.22 -23.42
CA PHE A 278 0.95 -17.62 -23.11
C PHE A 278 1.40 -17.72 -21.64
N GLY A 279 0.51 -18.22 -20.77
CA GLY A 279 0.77 -18.31 -19.34
C GLY A 279 -0.52 -18.29 -18.49
N PRO A 280 -0.41 -17.91 -17.19
CA PRO A 280 -1.57 -17.69 -16.33
C PRO A 280 -2.52 -16.65 -16.91
N LEU A 281 -3.79 -16.68 -16.50
CA LEU A 281 -4.78 -15.71 -16.97
C LEU A 281 -4.39 -14.28 -16.60
N PRO A 282 -4.73 -13.28 -17.42
CA PRO A 282 -4.52 -11.87 -17.12
C PRO A 282 -5.00 -11.45 -15.72
N THR A 283 -6.17 -11.93 -15.29
CA THR A 283 -6.68 -11.70 -13.92
C THR A 283 -5.72 -12.19 -12.85
N PHE A 284 -5.17 -13.39 -13.00
CA PHE A 284 -4.19 -13.93 -12.06
C PHE A 284 -2.88 -13.12 -12.09
N GLN A 285 -2.43 -12.72 -13.29
CA GLN A 285 -1.24 -11.86 -13.44
C GLN A 285 -1.45 -10.51 -12.75
N ALA A 286 -2.65 -9.91 -12.85
CA ALA A 286 -3.01 -8.67 -12.18
C ALA A 286 -3.03 -8.83 -10.65
N CYS A 287 -3.58 -9.93 -10.12
CA CYS A 287 -3.53 -10.25 -8.69
C CYS A 287 -2.08 -10.33 -8.17
N ILE A 288 -1.19 -11.02 -8.88
CA ILE A 288 0.23 -11.12 -8.53
C ILE A 288 0.93 -9.76 -8.64
N ALA A 289 0.62 -8.96 -9.66
CA ALA A 289 1.16 -7.62 -9.83
C ALA A 289 0.78 -6.71 -8.65
N THR A 290 -0.50 -6.71 -8.26
CA THR A 290 -0.99 -5.97 -7.09
C THR A 290 -0.30 -6.41 -5.80
N LEU A 291 -0.15 -7.72 -5.58
CA LEU A 291 0.54 -8.24 -4.40
C LEU A 291 2.01 -7.81 -4.36
N ASN A 292 2.71 -7.82 -5.50
CA ASN A 292 4.08 -7.33 -5.60
C ASN A 292 4.21 -5.84 -5.27
N VAL A 293 3.21 -5.03 -5.64
CA VAL A 293 3.17 -3.61 -5.27
C VAL A 293 3.01 -3.46 -3.76
N LEU A 294 2.05 -4.17 -3.16
CA LEU A 294 1.83 -4.17 -1.71
C LEU A 294 3.07 -4.64 -0.95
N GLN A 295 3.72 -5.70 -1.41
CA GLN A 295 4.94 -6.21 -0.81
C GLN A 295 6.04 -5.14 -0.76
N LYS A 296 6.26 -4.41 -1.86
CA LYS A 296 7.25 -3.32 -1.91
C LYS A 296 6.87 -2.17 -0.99
N GLN A 297 5.59 -1.83 -0.91
CA GLN A 297 5.10 -0.79 -0.02
C GLN A 297 5.33 -1.16 1.45
N LEU A 298 5.01 -2.39 1.83
CA LEU A 298 5.20 -2.89 3.19
C LEU A 298 6.68 -3.05 3.54
N ALA A 299 7.52 -3.51 2.60
CA ALA A 299 8.96 -3.61 2.80
C ALA A 299 9.66 -2.26 3.06
N ARG A 300 9.08 -1.15 2.59
CA ARG A 300 9.56 0.23 2.87
C ARG A 300 9.12 0.77 4.21
N THR A 301 8.22 0.08 4.92
CA THR A 301 7.75 0.51 6.23
C THR A 301 8.75 0.01 7.27
N ALA A 302 9.56 0.90 7.85
CA ALA A 302 10.46 0.50 8.92
C ALA A 302 9.67 0.01 10.14
N LEU A 303 10.25 -0.97 10.85
CA LEU A 303 9.63 -1.52 12.05
C LEU A 303 9.54 -0.45 13.15
N PRO A 304 8.39 -0.36 13.85
CA PRO A 304 8.23 0.59 14.94
C PRO A 304 9.18 0.24 16.08
N PHE A 305 9.87 1.26 16.60
CA PHE A 305 10.90 1.06 17.64
C PHE A 305 10.50 1.61 19.01
N ALA A 306 9.57 2.56 19.06
CA ALA A 306 9.11 3.16 20.31
C ALA A 306 7.66 3.67 20.17
N PRO A 307 6.69 3.06 20.89
CA PRO A 307 6.79 1.75 21.54
C PRO A 307 6.96 0.63 20.51
N THR A 308 7.55 -0.49 20.90
CA THR A 308 7.63 -1.69 20.06
C THR A 308 6.25 -2.34 19.95
N TYR A 309 5.75 -2.49 18.73
CA TYR A 309 4.53 -3.24 18.44
C TYR A 309 4.64 -3.98 17.11
N GLU A 310 3.85 -5.03 16.95
CA GLU A 310 3.76 -5.78 15.70
C GLU A 310 2.55 -5.30 14.90
N ARG A 311 2.73 -4.94 13.62
CA ARG A 311 1.62 -4.66 12.72
C ARG A 311 1.22 -5.92 11.97
N ARG A 312 -0.07 -6.24 11.94
CA ARG A 312 -0.62 -7.44 11.28
C ARG A 312 -1.72 -7.09 10.29
N TYR A 313 -1.82 -7.90 9.23
CA TYR A 313 -2.67 -7.63 8.07
C TYR A 313 -3.57 -8.84 7.78
N PRO A 314 -4.82 -8.87 8.28
CA PRO A 314 -5.73 -10.00 8.05
C PRO A 314 -6.02 -10.28 6.57
N PHE A 315 -6.12 -9.25 5.73
CA PHE A 315 -6.33 -9.41 4.28
C PHE A 315 -5.16 -10.03 3.51
N LEU A 316 -3.99 -10.13 4.14
CA LEU A 316 -2.81 -10.78 3.58
C LEU A 316 -2.60 -12.20 4.14
N ASP A 317 -3.62 -12.79 4.77
CA ASP A 317 -3.58 -14.20 5.11
C ASP A 317 -3.49 -15.06 3.84
N ARG A 318 -2.60 -16.05 3.88
CA ARG A 318 -2.26 -16.87 2.73
C ARG A 318 -3.47 -17.62 2.17
N ASP A 319 -4.26 -18.24 3.05
CA ASP A 319 -5.33 -19.14 2.61
C ASP A 319 -6.50 -18.30 2.06
N LEU A 320 -6.74 -17.12 2.66
CA LEU A 320 -7.64 -16.12 2.11
C LEU A 320 -7.21 -15.65 0.71
N LEU A 321 -5.94 -15.30 0.50
CA LEU A 321 -5.44 -14.87 -0.81
C LEU A 321 -5.52 -15.98 -1.86
N GLU A 322 -5.16 -17.22 -1.50
CA GLU A 322 -5.28 -18.36 -2.41
C GLU A 322 -6.72 -18.58 -2.87
N PHE A 323 -7.70 -18.40 -1.98
CA PHE A 323 -9.11 -18.45 -2.33
C PHE A 323 -9.52 -17.28 -3.24
N LEU A 324 -9.20 -16.05 -2.86
CA LEU A 324 -9.57 -14.85 -3.62
C LEU A 324 -8.98 -14.86 -5.04
N PHE A 325 -7.80 -15.44 -5.23
CA PHE A 325 -7.14 -15.54 -6.54
C PHE A 325 -7.66 -16.72 -7.37
N ALA A 326 -8.33 -17.69 -6.75
CA ALA A 326 -8.86 -18.87 -7.42
C ALA A 326 -10.34 -18.75 -7.84
N ILE A 327 -11.12 -17.85 -7.22
CA ILE A 327 -12.54 -17.64 -7.54
C ILE A 327 -12.73 -16.76 -8.79
N PRO A 328 -13.91 -16.80 -9.44
CA PRO A 328 -14.22 -15.89 -10.55
C PRO A 328 -14.17 -14.43 -10.11
N ARG A 329 -13.56 -13.56 -10.91
CA ARG A 329 -13.41 -12.13 -10.60
C ARG A 329 -14.75 -11.43 -10.35
N GLU A 330 -15.80 -11.88 -11.03
CA GLU A 330 -17.19 -11.43 -10.87
C GLU A 330 -17.73 -11.59 -9.42
N GLN A 331 -17.11 -12.45 -8.60
CA GLN A 331 -17.43 -12.55 -7.18
C GLN A 331 -16.89 -11.35 -6.40
N LEU A 332 -15.71 -10.82 -6.77
CA LEU A 332 -15.09 -9.68 -6.12
C LEU A 332 -15.68 -8.36 -6.61
N VAL A 333 -15.89 -8.24 -7.93
CA VAL A 333 -16.36 -7.00 -8.57
C VAL A 333 -17.44 -7.34 -9.58
N ARG A 334 -18.59 -6.66 -9.46
CA ARG A 334 -19.67 -6.67 -10.46
C ARG A 334 -19.92 -5.23 -10.93
N PRO A 335 -20.55 -5.03 -12.11
CA PRO A 335 -21.12 -3.74 -12.46
C PRO A 335 -21.97 -3.20 -11.30
N HIS A 336 -21.81 -1.94 -10.92
CA HIS A 336 -22.48 -1.29 -9.77
C HIS A 336 -22.09 -1.80 -8.37
N GLN A 337 -21.29 -2.85 -8.26
CA GLN A 337 -21.00 -3.49 -6.98
C GLN A 337 -19.53 -3.88 -6.85
N ARG A 338 -18.69 -2.91 -6.45
CA ARG A 338 -17.35 -3.19 -5.92
C ARG A 338 -17.43 -3.98 -4.62
N ARG A 339 -16.43 -4.83 -4.37
CA ARG A 339 -16.34 -5.71 -3.19
C ARG A 339 -17.63 -6.52 -2.97
N SER A 340 -18.19 -7.07 -4.04
CA SER A 340 -19.50 -7.75 -4.01
C SER A 340 -19.51 -8.88 -2.98
N LEU A 341 -18.50 -9.77 -3.02
CA LEU A 341 -18.36 -10.88 -2.07
C LEU A 341 -18.31 -10.40 -0.62
N MET A 342 -17.46 -9.42 -0.30
CA MET A 342 -17.36 -8.86 1.06
C MET A 342 -18.72 -8.34 1.55
N ARG A 343 -19.44 -7.61 0.70
CA ARG A 343 -20.73 -7.00 1.06
C ARG A 343 -21.79 -8.04 1.36
N ARG A 344 -21.88 -9.08 0.53
CA ARG A 344 -22.83 -10.17 0.74
C ARG A 344 -22.43 -11.02 1.95
N ALA A 345 -21.18 -11.47 2.00
CA ALA A 345 -20.71 -12.40 3.01
C ALA A 345 -20.69 -11.83 4.45
N LEU A 346 -20.53 -10.51 4.59
CA LEU A 346 -20.49 -9.83 5.88
C LEU A 346 -21.79 -9.10 6.24
N ALA A 347 -22.86 -9.27 5.45
CA ALA A 347 -24.18 -8.82 5.82
C ALA A 347 -24.59 -9.41 7.18
N GLY A 348 -25.17 -8.59 8.06
CA GLY A 348 -25.47 -8.94 9.46
C GLY A 348 -24.27 -8.88 10.41
N ILE A 349 -23.02 -9.00 9.93
CA ILE A 349 -21.81 -8.90 10.75
C ILE A 349 -21.31 -7.45 10.81
N VAL A 350 -21.22 -6.77 9.68
CA VAL A 350 -20.83 -5.35 9.60
C VAL A 350 -22.09 -4.49 9.43
N PRO A 351 -22.18 -3.28 10.05
CA PRO A 351 -23.32 -2.40 9.84
C PRO A 351 -23.56 -2.10 8.34
N GLU A 352 -24.82 -2.15 7.90
CA GLU A 352 -25.17 -2.05 6.48
C GLU A 352 -24.72 -0.73 5.86
N GLU A 353 -24.75 0.36 6.62
CA GLU A 353 -24.35 1.68 6.12
C GLU A 353 -22.86 1.73 5.80
N ILE A 354 -22.04 0.94 6.51
CA ILE A 354 -20.61 0.79 6.22
C ILE A 354 -20.42 -0.07 4.97
N LEU A 355 -21.15 -1.18 4.86
CA LEU A 355 -21.12 -2.06 3.68
C LEU A 355 -21.64 -1.36 2.42
N ASN A 356 -22.50 -0.35 2.54
CA ASN A 356 -23.09 0.38 1.42
C ASN A 356 -22.41 1.74 1.15
N ARG A 357 -21.51 2.21 2.03
CA ARG A 357 -20.77 3.48 1.92
C ARG A 357 -20.05 3.67 0.56
N LYS A 358 -20.41 4.66 -0.25
CA LYS A 358 -19.77 4.84 -1.58
C LYS A 358 -18.47 5.67 -1.55
N THR A 359 -18.30 6.52 -0.55
CA THR A 359 -17.16 7.43 -0.40
C THR A 359 -16.22 6.94 0.70
N LYS A 360 -14.91 7.09 0.53
CA LYS A 360 -13.91 6.93 1.60
C LYS A 360 -13.18 8.26 1.70
N GLY A 361 -12.98 8.78 2.91
CA GLY A 361 -12.38 10.09 3.13
C GLY A 361 -10.87 10.15 2.84
N PHE A 362 -10.34 9.23 2.03
CA PHE A 362 -8.89 8.98 1.94
C PHE A 362 -8.22 9.60 0.71
N VAL A 363 -8.90 10.49 -0.03
CA VAL A 363 -8.23 11.31 -1.03
C VAL A 363 -7.66 12.51 -0.30
N SER A 364 -6.36 12.47 -0.14
CA SER A 364 -5.62 13.17 0.88
C SER A 364 -5.48 14.66 0.53
N ARG A 365 -6.41 15.50 0.97
CA ARG A 365 -6.18 16.96 0.99
C ARG A 365 -5.04 17.29 1.94
N ARG A 366 -4.90 16.55 3.05
CA ARG A 366 -3.86 16.82 4.08
C ARG A 366 -2.41 16.72 3.58
N PRO A 367 -1.95 15.73 2.78
CA PRO A 367 -0.63 15.79 2.15
C PRO A 367 -0.45 16.97 1.22
N MET A 368 -1.50 17.40 0.51
CA MET A 368 -1.43 18.64 -0.29
C MET A 368 -1.33 19.87 0.62
N VAL A 369 -2.10 19.92 1.71
CA VAL A 369 -2.12 21.01 2.70
C VAL A 369 -0.81 21.07 3.46
N ALA A 370 -0.28 19.94 3.94
CA ALA A 370 1.03 19.84 4.59
C ALA A 370 2.15 20.27 3.66
N VAL A 371 2.17 19.79 2.40
CA VAL A 371 3.13 20.26 1.40
C VAL A 371 2.97 21.76 1.12
N SER A 372 1.74 22.30 1.15
CA SER A 372 1.50 23.74 0.95
C SER A 372 1.88 24.60 2.17
N GLN A 373 1.64 24.12 3.38
CA GLN A 373 1.95 24.79 4.66
C GLN A 373 3.45 24.79 4.92
N ASP A 374 4.11 23.65 4.71
CA ASP A 374 5.56 23.47 4.87
C ASP A 374 6.34 23.94 3.63
N SER A 375 5.64 24.46 2.61
CA SER A 375 6.25 24.80 1.32
C SER A 375 7.32 25.89 1.45
N ALA A 376 7.27 26.76 2.46
CA ALA A 376 8.30 27.76 2.76
C ALA A 376 9.63 27.09 3.10
N ASP A 377 9.62 26.25 4.12
CA ASP A 377 10.77 25.51 4.61
C ASP A 377 11.30 24.51 3.57
N LEU A 378 10.40 23.88 2.80
CA LEU A 378 10.75 22.99 1.70
C LEU A 378 11.40 23.72 0.52
N THR A 379 11.01 24.97 0.26
CA THR A 379 11.59 25.79 -0.82
C THR A 379 12.99 26.27 -0.46
N GLU A 380 13.19 26.69 0.79
CA GLU A 380 14.51 27.06 1.32
C GLU A 380 15.44 25.84 1.35
N SER A 381 14.93 24.68 1.78
CA SER A 381 15.72 23.44 1.82
C SER A 381 16.03 22.84 0.44
N ALA A 382 15.27 23.17 -0.61
CA ALA A 382 15.41 22.55 -1.93
C ALA A 382 16.70 22.93 -2.67
N GLN A 383 17.32 24.06 -2.30
CA GLN A 383 18.57 24.53 -2.91
C GLN A 383 19.79 23.79 -2.35
N ASP A 384 19.74 23.36 -1.09
CA ASP A 384 20.85 22.71 -0.36
C ASP A 384 20.65 21.21 -0.15
N MET A 385 19.88 20.56 -1.03
CA MET A 385 19.61 19.12 -0.93
C MET A 385 20.84 18.29 -1.33
N LEU A 386 21.16 17.25 -0.54
CA LEU A 386 22.16 16.25 -0.91
C LEU A 386 21.76 15.49 -2.18
N SER A 387 20.47 15.26 -2.40
CA SER A 387 19.99 14.67 -3.64
C SER A 387 20.25 15.53 -4.88
N VAL A 388 20.38 16.85 -4.73
CA VAL A 388 20.79 17.77 -5.81
C VAL A 388 22.30 17.67 -6.05
N SER A 389 23.12 17.69 -4.98
CA SER A 389 24.59 17.57 -5.12
C SER A 389 25.03 16.21 -5.69
N LEU A 390 24.26 15.14 -5.42
CA LEU A 390 24.46 13.80 -5.99
C LEU A 390 23.91 13.64 -7.42
N GLY A 391 23.33 14.69 -8.00
CA GLY A 391 22.79 14.65 -9.36
C GLY A 391 21.56 13.74 -9.53
N ILE A 392 20.78 13.53 -8.46
CA ILE A 392 19.54 12.74 -8.49
C ILE A 392 18.36 13.65 -8.84
N VAL A 393 18.29 14.81 -8.20
CA VAL A 393 17.19 15.79 -8.31
C VAL A 393 17.67 17.05 -9.02
N ASP A 394 16.80 17.62 -9.85
CA ASP A 394 16.94 18.96 -10.42
C ASP A 394 16.23 19.96 -9.50
N SER A 395 17.02 20.82 -8.85
CA SER A 395 16.51 21.77 -7.84
C SER A 395 15.48 22.73 -8.43
N GLN A 396 15.71 23.25 -9.64
CA GLN A 396 14.80 24.21 -10.29
C GLN A 396 13.46 23.54 -10.62
N ARG A 397 13.48 22.33 -11.19
CA ARG A 397 12.24 21.61 -11.50
C ARG A 397 11.45 21.21 -10.25
N LEU A 398 12.14 20.89 -9.16
CA LEU A 398 11.49 20.59 -7.88
C LEU A 398 10.84 21.86 -7.30
N LEU A 399 11.56 22.98 -7.31
CA LEU A 399 11.07 24.29 -6.89
C LEU A 399 9.82 24.71 -7.69
N ASP A 400 9.86 24.59 -9.02
CA ASP A 400 8.71 24.87 -9.89
C ASP A 400 7.49 24.03 -9.49
N THR A 401 7.70 22.76 -9.17
CA THR A 401 6.63 21.86 -8.73
C THR A 401 6.05 22.27 -7.37
N LEU A 402 6.91 22.65 -6.41
CA LEU A 402 6.46 23.14 -5.09
C LEU A 402 5.69 24.47 -5.21
N GLN A 403 6.11 25.36 -6.12
CA GLN A 403 5.40 26.62 -6.40
C GLN A 403 4.03 26.39 -7.04
N LYS A 404 3.87 25.37 -7.90
CA LYS A 404 2.57 24.94 -8.41
C LYS A 404 1.64 24.50 -7.28
N ALA A 405 2.15 23.71 -6.33
CA ALA A 405 1.38 23.29 -5.16
C ALA A 405 0.92 24.49 -4.30
N ARG A 406 1.76 25.52 -4.11
CA ARG A 406 1.38 26.77 -3.42
C ARG A 406 0.23 27.51 -4.11
N ARG A 407 0.18 27.45 -5.44
CA ARG A 407 -0.89 28.06 -6.25
C ARG A 407 -2.18 27.24 -6.25
N GLY A 408 -2.21 26.12 -5.53
CA GLY A 408 -3.36 25.20 -5.48
C GLY A 408 -3.47 24.30 -6.71
N GLU A 409 -2.43 24.23 -7.55
CA GLU A 409 -2.39 23.32 -8.68
C GLU A 409 -2.18 21.88 -8.21
N GLU A 410 -2.76 20.92 -8.94
CA GLU A 410 -2.59 19.50 -8.66
C GLU A 410 -1.15 19.06 -8.97
N ILE A 411 -0.51 18.44 -7.99
CA ILE A 411 0.86 17.91 -8.11
C ILE A 411 0.90 16.44 -7.69
N GLN A 412 1.96 15.73 -8.09
CA GLN A 412 2.23 14.36 -7.67
C GLN A 412 2.71 14.31 -6.20
N THR A 413 1.85 14.61 -5.24
CA THR A 413 2.19 14.77 -3.81
C THR A 413 2.88 13.55 -3.22
N VAL A 414 2.46 12.33 -3.61
CA VAL A 414 3.08 11.07 -3.17
C VAL A 414 4.55 10.99 -3.62
N THR A 415 4.82 11.41 -4.85
CA THR A 415 6.16 11.40 -5.43
C THR A 415 7.03 12.48 -4.78
N VAL A 416 6.50 13.68 -4.52
CA VAL A 416 7.21 14.74 -3.77
C VAL A 416 7.60 14.25 -2.39
N ARG A 417 6.66 13.66 -1.65
CA ARG A 417 6.93 13.06 -0.33
C ARG A 417 8.01 11.98 -0.41
N SER A 418 7.96 11.13 -1.43
CA SER A 418 8.97 10.08 -1.64
C SER A 418 10.36 10.69 -1.88
N THR A 419 10.46 11.79 -2.63
CA THR A 419 11.71 12.53 -2.81
C THR A 419 12.23 13.10 -1.49
N MET A 420 11.36 13.66 -0.65
CA MET A 420 11.76 14.16 0.68
C MET A 420 12.23 13.03 1.62
N CYS A 421 11.60 11.86 1.57
CA CYS A 421 12.08 10.68 2.31
C CYS A 421 13.47 10.21 1.84
N ILE A 422 13.76 10.29 0.54
CA ILE A 422 15.10 10.00 0.01
C ILE A 422 16.12 11.03 0.52
N GLU A 423 15.75 12.31 0.53
CA GLU A 423 16.62 13.37 1.06
C GLU A 423 16.97 13.16 2.53
N GLY A 424 15.98 12.90 3.38
CA GLY A 424 16.22 12.60 4.79
C GLY A 424 17.13 11.39 4.99
N TRP A 425 16.91 10.32 4.22
CA TRP A 425 17.74 9.13 4.25
C TRP A 425 19.19 9.40 3.79
N LEU A 426 19.40 10.22 2.76
CA LEU A 426 20.74 10.62 2.31
C LEU A 426 21.46 11.45 3.38
N LYS A 427 20.76 12.38 4.03
CA LYS A 427 21.31 13.18 5.14
C LYS A 427 21.75 12.29 6.30
N ASP A 428 20.95 11.29 6.66
CA ASP A 428 21.31 10.31 7.69
C ASP A 428 22.55 9.50 7.29
N LEU A 429 22.65 9.04 6.04
CA LEU A 429 23.83 8.33 5.56
C LEU A 429 25.09 9.20 5.54
N PHE A 430 24.96 10.48 5.18
CA PHE A 430 26.06 11.44 5.23
C PHE A 430 26.53 11.66 6.66
N ALA A 431 25.59 11.87 7.60
CA ALA A 431 25.90 12.01 9.02
C ALA A 431 26.56 10.75 9.63
N LEU A 432 26.25 9.56 9.09
CA LEU A 432 26.90 8.30 9.45
C LEU A 432 28.25 8.06 8.75
N GLY A 433 28.70 8.97 7.88
CA GLY A 433 29.96 8.84 7.12
C GLY A 433 29.92 7.75 6.05
N CYS A 434 28.73 7.35 5.59
CA CYS A 434 28.56 6.32 4.55
C CYS A 434 28.69 6.89 3.12
N ILE A 435 28.59 8.21 2.97
CA ILE A 435 28.72 8.93 1.69
C ILE A 435 29.54 10.21 1.90
N ASP A 436 30.50 10.47 1.00
CA ASP A 436 31.32 11.70 1.03
C ASP A 436 30.79 12.74 0.05
N SER A 437 30.65 13.99 0.50
CA SER A 437 30.23 15.13 -0.34
C SER A 437 31.25 15.45 -1.44
N GLY A 438 32.51 15.03 -1.27
CA GLY A 438 33.60 15.20 -2.25
C GLY A 438 33.61 14.20 -3.41
N SER A 439 32.79 13.14 -3.37
CA SER A 439 32.69 12.17 -4.46
C SER A 439 31.91 12.69 -5.69
N ALA A 440 31.36 13.92 -5.60
CA ALA A 440 30.67 14.61 -6.69
C ALA A 440 31.55 14.95 -7.91
N VAL A 441 32.87 14.72 -7.86
CA VAL A 441 33.82 15.06 -8.95
C VAL A 441 34.38 13.83 -9.68
N ASN A 442 34.10 12.59 -9.26
CA ASN A 442 34.55 11.41 -10.01
C ASN A 442 33.37 10.63 -10.63
N PRO A 443 33.33 10.44 -11.96
CA PRO A 443 32.27 9.69 -12.59
C PRO A 443 32.31 8.26 -12.04
N LEU A 444 31.24 7.88 -11.34
CA LEU A 444 30.95 6.52 -10.88
C LEU A 444 31.45 5.50 -11.91
N VAL A 445 32.51 4.78 -11.53
CA VAL A 445 33.30 3.81 -12.31
C VAL A 445 32.43 2.94 -13.23
N PRO A 446 32.84 2.71 -14.50
CA PRO A 446 32.08 1.90 -15.44
C PRO A 446 31.89 0.47 -14.93
N LEU A 447 30.67 -0.02 -15.06
CA LEU A 447 30.26 -1.38 -14.72
C LEU A 447 31.12 -2.38 -15.52
N GLY A 448 31.96 -3.15 -14.83
CA GLY A 448 32.55 -4.36 -15.39
C GLY A 448 31.47 -5.36 -15.79
N GLU A 449 31.71 -6.06 -16.88
CA GLU A 449 30.79 -7.03 -17.50
C GLU A 449 30.20 -8.03 -16.49
N PRO A 450 28.97 -8.54 -16.75
CA PRO A 450 28.40 -9.59 -15.92
C PRO A 450 29.26 -10.86 -16.06
N VAL A 451 29.94 -11.24 -14.98
CA VAL A 451 30.53 -12.58 -14.85
C VAL A 451 29.41 -13.59 -14.97
N ARG A 452 29.38 -14.30 -16.12
CA ARG A 452 28.60 -15.52 -16.29
C ARG A 452 29.22 -16.61 -15.40
N SER A 453 28.51 -17.02 -14.36
CA SER A 453 28.51 -18.40 -13.82
C SER A 453 27.42 -18.56 -12.78
#